data_AF-A0A7C7CDN4-F1
#
_entry.id   AF-A0A7C7CDN4-F1
#
_cell.length_a   1.000
_cell.length_b   1.000
_cell.length_c   1.000
_cell.angle_alpha   90.00
_cell.angle_beta   90.00
_cell.angle_gamma   90.00
#
_symmetry.space_group_name_H-M   'P 1'
#
loop_
_entity.id
_entity.type
_entity.pdbx_description
1 polymer ?
#
loop_
_entity_poly.entity_id
_entity_poly.type
_entity_poly.pdbx_seq_one_letter_code
_entity_poly.pdbx_strand_id
1 'polypeptide(L)'
;MDFHIAPFWKGNWRSYAVVGGLISPTITAINQNWDGLMWFGSQEGLAKYDGKNFSYLLDGLTGMQVQQIYRDKSDNMWVSTGGGVTKFEKESARRKVSGSR
;
A
#
# COMPACT_ATOMS: atom_id res chain seq x y z
N MET A 1 -20.15 17.18 19.91
CA MET A 1 -19.15 17.08 18.82
C MET A 1 -19.86 16.40 17.66
N ASP A 2 -20.25 17.18 16.67
CA ASP A 2 -20.94 16.66 15.49
C ASP A 2 -19.89 16.31 14.43
N PHE A 3 -19.81 15.04 14.08
CA PHE A 3 -19.03 14.60 12.92
C PHE A 3 -19.97 14.47 11.74
N HIS A 4 -19.83 15.35 10.75
CA HIS A 4 -20.46 15.19 9.44
C HIS A 4 -19.58 14.29 8.58
N ILE A 5 -19.87 12.99 8.56
CA ILE A 5 -19.33 12.10 7.52
C ILE A 5 -20.20 12.33 6.28
N ALA A 6 -19.58 12.78 5.20
CA ALA A 6 -20.27 13.06 3.95
C ALA A 6 -21.06 11.82 3.48
N PRO A 7 -22.30 11.99 3.00
CA PRO A 7 -23.09 10.87 2.55
C PRO A 7 -22.57 10.30 1.23
N PHE A 8 -22.03 9.08 1.27
CA PHE A 8 -21.52 8.36 0.10
C PHE A 8 -22.48 7.21 -0.29
N TRP A 9 -23.57 7.52 -1.00
CA TRP A 9 -24.63 6.56 -1.34
C TRP A 9 -24.78 6.23 -2.84
N LYS A 10 -23.80 6.53 -3.69
CA LYS A 10 -23.79 6.09 -5.09
C LYS A 10 -22.42 5.54 -5.49
N GLY A 11 -22.17 4.27 -5.16
CA GLY A 11 -20.96 3.56 -5.58
C GLY A 11 -21.19 2.05 -5.65
N ASN A 12 -20.54 1.39 -6.61
CA ASN A 12 -20.44 -0.07 -6.64
C ASN A 12 -19.36 -0.49 -5.63
N TRP A 13 -19.75 -1.28 -4.63
CA TRP A 13 -18.82 -1.80 -3.64
C TRP A 13 -18.16 -3.08 -4.14
N ARG A 14 -16.85 -3.16 -3.98
CA ARG A 14 -16.10 -4.39 -4.19
C ARG A 14 -15.30 -4.69 -2.93
N SER A 15 -15.54 -5.86 -2.35
CA SER A 15 -14.76 -6.37 -1.22
C SER A 15 -13.60 -7.23 -1.75
N TYR A 16 -12.46 -7.12 -1.09
CA TYR A 16 -11.31 -8.00 -1.28
C TYR A 16 -11.08 -8.72 0.04
N ALA A 17 -10.97 -10.05 -0.01
CA ALA A 17 -10.67 -10.90 1.14
C ALA A 17 -9.32 -11.61 0.90
N VAL A 18 -8.83 -12.34 1.89
CA VAL A 18 -7.59 -13.14 1.75
C VAL A 18 -7.64 -14.06 0.53
N VAL A 19 -8.77 -14.76 0.35
CA VAL A 19 -9.02 -15.64 -0.82
C VAL A 19 -9.15 -14.86 -2.14
N GLY A 20 -9.26 -13.52 -2.08
CA GLY A 20 -9.37 -12.61 -3.23
C GLY A 20 -8.14 -11.73 -3.48
N GLY A 21 -7.00 -12.00 -2.82
CA GLY A 21 -5.72 -11.31 -3.08
C GLY A 21 -5.18 -10.43 -1.95
N LEU A 22 -5.67 -10.55 -0.71
CA LEU A 22 -5.02 -9.92 0.46
C LEU A 22 -4.14 -10.93 1.21
N ILE A 23 -3.04 -10.44 1.79
CA ILE A 23 -2.08 -11.29 2.53
C ILE A 23 -2.60 -11.68 3.91
N SER A 24 -3.46 -10.86 4.50
CA SER A 24 -3.97 -11.04 5.86
C SER A 24 -5.39 -10.48 5.95
N PRO A 25 -6.27 -11.06 6.78
CA PRO A 25 -7.60 -10.50 7.01
C PRO A 25 -7.55 -9.20 7.83
N THR A 26 -6.42 -8.93 8.49
CA THR A 26 -6.25 -7.77 9.39
C THR A 26 -5.38 -6.71 8.73
N ILE A 27 -6.03 -5.68 8.19
CA ILE A 27 -5.36 -4.49 7.65
C ILE A 27 -5.18 -3.46 8.76
N THR A 28 -3.94 -3.02 8.97
CA THR A 28 -3.54 -2.09 10.04
C THR A 28 -3.29 -0.68 9.51
N ALA A 29 -2.94 -0.53 8.23
CA ALA A 29 -2.65 0.76 7.62
C ALA A 29 -3.07 0.78 6.15
N ILE A 30 -3.55 1.92 5.67
CA ILE A 30 -3.87 2.16 4.26
C ILE A 30 -3.31 3.53 3.86
N ASN A 31 -2.63 3.59 2.73
CA ASN A 31 -2.19 4.84 2.11
C ASN A 31 -2.20 4.72 0.59
N GLN A 32 -2.07 5.83 -0.12
CA GLN A 32 -2.04 5.86 -1.58
C GLN A 32 -0.93 6.78 -2.05
N ASN A 33 -0.14 6.35 -3.04
CA ASN A 33 0.82 7.24 -3.70
C ASN A 33 0.12 8.24 -4.64
N TRP A 34 0.84 9.18 -5.24
CA TRP A 34 0.21 10.14 -6.15
C TRP A 34 -0.24 9.54 -7.48
N ASP A 35 0.37 8.43 -7.89
CA ASP A 35 0.02 7.72 -9.14
C ASP A 35 -1.22 6.81 -8.96
N GLY A 36 -1.83 6.78 -7.77
CA GLY A 36 -3.03 6.02 -7.46
C GLY A 36 -2.81 4.60 -6.96
N LEU A 37 -1.56 4.13 -6.86
CA LEU A 37 -1.19 2.84 -6.29
C LEU A 37 -1.52 2.84 -4.79
N MET A 38 -2.37 1.89 -4.39
CA MET A 38 -2.79 1.73 -3.00
C MET A 38 -1.80 0.84 -2.26
N TRP A 39 -1.52 1.17 -1.00
CA TRP A 39 -0.64 0.43 -0.11
C TRP A 39 -1.44 -0.01 1.12
N PHE A 40 -1.31 -1.29 1.47
CA PHE A 40 -2.01 -1.94 2.57
C PHE A 40 -1.01 -2.59 3.50
N GLY A 41 -0.95 -2.10 4.74
CA GLY A 41 -0.19 -2.71 5.82
C GLY A 41 -1.06 -3.70 6.56
N SER A 42 -0.46 -4.81 6.97
CA SER A 42 -1.15 -5.86 7.71
C SER A 42 -0.26 -6.47 8.79
N GLN A 43 -0.82 -7.41 9.56
CA GLN A 43 -0.04 -8.19 10.51
C GLN A 43 0.96 -9.15 9.85
N GLU A 44 0.78 -9.46 8.56
CA GLU A 44 1.59 -10.44 7.83
C GLU A 44 2.42 -9.80 6.71
N GLY A 45 2.55 -8.47 6.72
CA GLY A 45 3.38 -7.73 5.78
C GLY A 45 2.63 -6.63 5.04
N LEU A 46 3.18 -6.27 3.89
CA LEU A 46 2.73 -5.14 3.09
C LEU A 46 2.24 -5.62 1.72
N ALA A 47 1.18 -5.01 1.21
CA ALA A 47 0.67 -5.24 -0.14
C ALA A 47 0.46 -3.94 -0.90
N LYS A 48 0.69 -3.96 -2.21
CA LYS A 48 0.35 -2.91 -3.17
C LYS A 48 -0.84 -3.35 -4.01
N TYR A 49 -1.66 -2.42 -4.46
CA TYR A 49 -2.77 -2.68 -5.39
C TYR A 49 -2.82 -1.62 -6.49
N ASP A 50 -2.81 -2.07 -7.73
CA ASP A 50 -2.76 -1.23 -8.94
C ASP A 50 -4.15 -0.90 -9.52
N GLY A 51 -5.24 -1.27 -8.83
CA GLY A 51 -6.61 -1.19 -9.36
C GLY A 51 -7.09 -2.48 -10.02
N LYS A 52 -6.22 -3.49 -10.17
CA LYS A 52 -6.53 -4.79 -10.77
C LYS A 52 -5.95 -5.96 -9.97
N ASN A 53 -4.68 -5.89 -9.59
CA ASN A 53 -3.92 -6.95 -8.94
C ASN A 53 -3.27 -6.48 -7.64
N PHE A 54 -3.12 -7.41 -6.70
CA PHE A 54 -2.32 -7.21 -5.51
C PHE A 54 -0.89 -7.75 -5.70
N SER A 55 0.10 -7.01 -5.22
CA SER A 55 1.51 -7.39 -5.19
C SER A 55 2.02 -7.34 -3.75
N TYR A 56 2.46 -8.48 -3.23
CA TYR A 56 2.95 -8.59 -1.86
C TYR A 56 4.42 -8.21 -1.76
N LEU A 57 4.76 -7.47 -0.70
CA LEU A 57 6.11 -7.03 -0.37
C LEU A 57 6.45 -7.51 1.03
N LEU A 58 7.23 -8.58 1.08
CA LEU A 58 7.82 -9.08 2.33
C LEU A 58 9.29 -8.67 2.42
N ASP A 59 9.98 -8.63 1.29
CA ASP A 59 11.38 -8.24 1.21
C ASP A 59 11.56 -6.73 1.46
N GLY A 60 12.63 -6.39 2.19
CA GLY A 60 12.99 -5.00 2.50
C GLY A 60 12.27 -4.39 3.70
N LEU A 61 11.28 -5.07 4.28
CA LEU A 61 10.69 -4.65 5.56
C LEU A 61 11.60 -5.04 6.72
N THR A 62 11.69 -4.14 7.71
CA THR A 62 12.38 -4.39 8.98
C THR A 62 11.57 -5.26 9.96
N GLY A 63 10.33 -5.63 9.60
CA GLY A 63 9.45 -6.51 10.36
C GLY A 63 8.18 -6.85 9.59
N MET A 64 7.49 -7.93 9.97
CA MET A 64 6.28 -8.39 9.26
C MET A 64 5.04 -7.59 9.64
N GLN A 65 4.89 -7.24 10.92
CA GLN A 65 3.72 -6.51 11.40
C GLN A 65 3.84 -5.03 11.07
N VAL A 66 3.18 -4.60 10.00
CA VAL A 66 3.10 -3.19 9.62
C VAL A 66 2.20 -2.46 10.60
N GLN A 67 2.68 -1.33 11.12
CA GLN A 67 1.95 -0.49 12.06
C GLN A 67 1.38 0.76 11.38
N GLN A 68 2.16 1.41 10.52
CA GLN A 68 1.75 2.62 9.82
C GLN A 68 2.41 2.73 8.45
N ILE A 69 1.72 3.40 7.53
CA ILE A 69 2.21 3.78 6.21
C ILE A 69 2.04 5.28 6.05
N TYR A 70 3.13 5.98 5.73
CA TYR A 70 3.17 7.42 5.50
C TYR A 70 3.78 7.74 4.15
N ARG A 71 3.11 8.58 3.36
CA ARG A 71 3.64 9.12 2.11
C ARG A 71 4.27 10.49 2.37
N ASP A 72 5.53 10.67 1.95
CA ASP A 72 6.17 11.98 2.04
C ASP A 72 5.89 12.89 0.83
N LYS A 73 6.43 14.12 0.87
CA LYS A 73 6.28 15.12 -0.20
C LYS A 73 7.10 14.82 -1.46
N SER A 74 7.80 13.70 -1.52
CA SER A 74 8.52 13.23 -2.71
C SER A 74 7.92 11.90 -3.22
N ASP A 75 6.71 11.55 -2.75
CA ASP A 75 6.00 10.30 -3.06
C ASP A 75 6.70 9.03 -2.58
N ASN A 76 7.66 9.14 -1.65
CA ASN A 76 8.23 7.95 -1.02
C ASN A 76 7.27 7.43 0.05
N MET A 77 7.27 6.11 0.20
CA MET A 77 6.44 5.43 1.19
C MET A 77 7.30 4.99 2.37
N TRP A 78 6.97 5.51 3.54
CA TRP A 78 7.58 5.16 4.81
C TRP A 78 6.68 4.16 5.52
N VAL A 79 7.24 3.01 5.88
CA VAL A 79 6.51 1.89 6.49
C VAL A 79 7.15 1.59 7.83
N SER A 80 6.38 1.75 8.91
CA SER A 80 6.82 1.39 10.26
C SER A 80 6.36 -0.02 10.63
N THR A 81 7.23 -0.71 11.35
CA THR A 81 7.02 -2.03 11.92
C THR A 81 7.55 -2.04 13.35
N GLY A 82 7.31 -3.12 14.10
CA GLY A 82 7.97 -3.31 15.40
C GLY A 82 9.51 -3.38 15.32
N GLY A 83 10.08 -3.68 14.16
CA GLY A 83 11.53 -3.74 13.93
C GLY A 83 12.16 -2.44 13.43
N GLY A 84 11.37 -1.38 13.23
CA GLY A 84 11.85 -0.07 12.77
C GLY A 84 11.09 0.46 11.55
N VAL A 85 11.73 1.33 10.78
CA VAL A 85 11.11 2.03 9.64
C VAL A 85 11.86 1.72 8.35
N THR A 86 11.13 1.29 7.32
CA THR A 86 11.64 1.11 5.95
C THR A 86 11.13 2.24 5.06
N LYS A 87 11.99 2.79 4.21
CA LYS A 87 11.63 3.73 3.15
C LYS A 87 11.62 3.01 1.80
N PHE A 88 10.50 3.10 1.08
CA PHE A 88 10.38 2.71 -0.31
C PHE A 88 10.38 3.96 -1.17
N GLU A 89 11.38 4.09 -2.03
CA GLU A 89 11.47 5.22 -2.94
C GLU A 89 10.44 5.10 -4.06
N LYS A 90 9.96 6.24 -4.55
CA LYS A 90 9.11 6.25 -5.75
C LYS A 90 9.87 5.53 -6.87
N GLU A 91 9.28 4.49 -7.44
CA GLU A 91 9.80 3.88 -8.66
C GLU A 91 9.78 4.95 -9.75
N SER A 92 10.95 5.53 -10.01
CA SER A 92 11.13 6.47 -11.11
C SER A 92 10.80 5.72 -12.40
N ALA A 93 10.06 6.33 -13.32
CA ALA A 93 9.69 5.77 -14.63
C ALA A 93 10.89 5.36 -15.54
N ARG A 94 12.11 5.32 -15.02
CA ARG A 94 13.36 4.99 -15.70
C ARG A 94 13.68 3.49 -15.64
N ARG A 95 12.80 2.66 -16.19
CA ARG A 95 13.20 1.34 -16.72
C ARG A 95 12.49 1.04 -18.03
N LYS A 96 12.76 1.84 -19.05
CA LYS A 96 12.73 1.41 -20.46
C LYS A 96 13.84 2.09 -21.24
N VAL A 97 15.03 1.50 -21.23
CA VAL A 97 15.87 1.38 -22.43
C VAL A 97 16.61 0.04 -22.33
N SER A 98 15.93 -1.07 -22.63
CA SER A 98 16.62 -2.22 -23.22
C SER A 98 16.62 -2.00 -24.72
N GLY A 99 17.54 -1.17 -25.18
CA GLY A 99 17.92 -1.13 -26.58
C GLY A 99 19.02 -2.17 -26.79
N SER A 100 18.68 -3.31 -27.36
CA SER A 100 19.65 -4.18 -28.03
C SER A 100 19.32 -4.17 -29.51
N ARG A 101 20.18 -3.51 -30.29
CA ARG A 101 20.39 -3.86 -31.69
C ARG A 101 21.20 -5.14 -31.75
#